data_AF-A0A254T360-F1
#
_entry.id   AF-A0A254T360-F1
#
_cell.length_a   1.000
_cell.length_b   1.000
_cell.length_c   1.000
_cell.angle_alpha   90.00
_cell.angle_beta   90.00
_cell.angle_gamma   90.00
#
_symmetry.space_group_name_H-M   'P 1'
#
loop_
_entity.id
_entity.type
_entity.pdbx_description
1 polymer ?
#
loop_
_entity_poly.entity_id
_entity_poly.type
_entity_poly.pdbx_seq_one_letter_code
_entity_poly.pdbx_strand_id
1 'polypeptide(L)'
;MKKLKIYDDGRMNQRKQMSAEQIKKCGAVWTPPEIIAEMMAKVSPKMWKDPSKTFLDPTCGAGNILVAMLLKRLDNGVSKKDAVSTLYGIELLPSNLKICHERILNIVGKRYEGIVKKNIVCSDVFKWNLEEWRPYTKKELIEKYGKKYA
;
A
#
# COMPACT_ATOMS: atom_id res chain seq x y z
N MET A 1 -14.52 -20.29 7.31
CA MET A 1 -13.81 -19.02 7.02
C MET A 1 -14.48 -17.89 7.78
N LYS A 2 -13.79 -17.17 8.67
CA LYS A 2 -14.35 -15.94 9.29
C LYS A 2 -14.21 -14.80 8.28
N LYS A 3 -15.34 -14.25 7.80
CA LYS A 3 -15.33 -12.98 7.05
C LYS A 3 -14.61 -11.92 7.87
N LEU A 4 -13.76 -11.15 7.21
CA LEU A 4 -13.04 -10.05 7.84
C LEU A 4 -14.05 -8.94 8.12
N LYS A 5 -14.29 -8.62 9.41
CA LYS A 5 -15.28 -7.60 9.84
C LYS A 5 -15.18 -6.27 9.09
N ILE A 6 -14.00 -5.94 8.54
CA ILE A 6 -13.70 -4.70 7.81
C ILE A 6 -14.52 -4.48 6.53
N TYR A 7 -15.14 -5.52 5.97
CA TYR A 7 -15.97 -5.40 4.76
C TYR A 7 -17.46 -5.19 5.10
N ASP A 8 -17.88 -5.59 6.29
CA ASP A 8 -19.29 -5.52 6.71
C ASP A 8 -19.67 -4.11 7.22
N ASP A 9 -18.69 -3.26 7.52
CA ASP A 9 -18.88 -1.88 8.02
C ASP A 9 -18.63 -0.78 6.97
N GLY A 10 -18.40 -1.16 5.72
CA GLY A 10 -18.24 -0.24 4.60
C GLY A 10 -16.90 0.50 4.53
N ARG A 11 -15.97 0.30 5.48
CA ARG A 11 -14.62 0.93 5.47
C ARG A 11 -13.77 0.49 4.27
N MET A 12 -14.10 -0.64 3.66
CA MET A 12 -13.48 -1.17 2.45
C MET A 12 -14.24 -0.84 1.15
N ASN A 13 -15.31 -0.04 1.19
CA ASN A 13 -16.10 0.27 -0.02
C ASN A 13 -15.22 0.88 -1.12
N GLN A 14 -15.26 0.25 -2.29
CA GLN A 14 -14.48 0.65 -3.45
C GLN A 14 -15.40 1.34 -4.46
N ARG A 15 -14.97 2.49 -4.98
CA ARG A 15 -15.46 2.97 -6.29
C ARG A 15 -14.39 2.65 -7.31
N LYS A 16 -14.73 1.91 -8.37
CA LYS A 16 -13.86 1.83 -9.55
C LYS A 16 -13.77 3.23 -10.14
N GLN A 17 -12.56 3.79 -10.22
CA GLN A 17 -12.32 5.12 -10.78
C GLN A 17 -11.53 5.07 -12.09
N MET A 18 -11.34 3.88 -12.66
CA MET A 18 -10.68 3.69 -13.96
C MET A 18 -11.70 3.25 -15.01
N SER A 19 -11.58 3.76 -16.23
CA SER A 19 -12.36 3.27 -17.37
C SER A 19 -11.95 1.84 -17.74
N ALA A 20 -12.82 1.11 -18.44
CA ALA A 20 -12.51 -0.23 -18.92
C ALA A 20 -11.26 -0.28 -19.82
N GLU A 21 -11.05 0.76 -20.63
CA GLU A 21 -9.86 0.89 -21.48
C GLU A 21 -8.59 1.12 -20.67
N GLN A 22 -8.64 1.97 -19.64
CA GLN A 22 -7.50 2.18 -18.75
C GLN A 22 -7.14 0.89 -18.03
N ILE A 23 -8.13 0.16 -17.51
CA ILE A 23 -7.94 -1.14 -16.84
C ILE A 23 -7.24 -2.12 -17.79
N LYS A 24 -7.73 -2.24 -19.03
CA LYS A 24 -7.13 -3.13 -20.04
C LYS A 24 -5.70 -2.71 -20.38
N LYS A 25 -5.45 -1.40 -20.53
CA LYS A 25 -4.14 -0.85 -20.93
C LYS A 25 -3.06 -1.06 -19.87
N CYS A 26 -3.38 -0.91 -18.59
CA CYS A 26 -2.41 -1.05 -17.50
C CYS A 26 -2.45 -2.43 -16.81
N GLY A 27 -3.37 -3.32 -17.19
CA GLY A 27 -3.55 -4.61 -16.53
C GLY A 27 -4.01 -4.48 -15.08
N ALA A 28 -4.76 -3.43 -14.74
CA ALA A 28 -5.17 -3.19 -13.36
C ALA A 28 -6.09 -4.29 -12.84
N VAL A 29 -5.70 -4.90 -11.71
CA VAL A 29 -6.50 -5.90 -11.01
C VAL A 29 -7.04 -5.29 -9.73
N TRP A 30 -8.33 -5.49 -9.49
CA TRP A 30 -8.97 -5.08 -8.26
C TRP A 30 -9.06 -6.28 -7.32
N THR A 31 -8.03 -6.45 -6.47
CA THR A 31 -7.89 -7.64 -5.62
C THR A 31 -9.16 -7.87 -4.79
N PRO A 32 -9.84 -9.04 -4.95
CA PRO A 32 -11.08 -9.31 -4.25
C PRO A 32 -10.91 -9.36 -2.73
N PRO A 33 -11.93 -8.94 -1.95
CA PRO A 33 -11.94 -9.00 -0.50
C PRO A 33 -11.54 -10.33 0.12
N GLU A 34 -11.99 -11.43 -0.48
CA GLU A 34 -11.79 -12.80 -0.02
C GLU A 34 -10.31 -13.18 -0.09
N ILE A 35 -9.67 -12.84 -1.21
CA ILE A 35 -8.23 -13.06 -1.43
C ILE A 35 -7.42 -12.24 -0.43
N ILE A 36 -7.79 -10.96 -0.23
CA ILE A 36 -7.14 -10.12 0.78
C ILE A 36 -7.28 -10.75 2.17
N ALA A 37 -8.46 -11.27 2.51
CA ALA A 37 -8.67 -11.91 3.80
C ALA A 37 -7.80 -13.15 4.00
N GLU A 38 -7.66 -13.99 2.98
CA GLU A 38 -6.75 -15.13 2.99
C GLU A 38 -5.28 -14.70 3.13
N MET A 39 -4.85 -13.64 2.44
CA MET A 39 -3.51 -13.08 2.58
C MET A 39 -3.25 -12.62 4.02
N MET A 40 -4.19 -11.87 4.62
CA MET A 40 -4.05 -11.38 6.00
C MET A 40 -4.01 -12.53 7.02
N ALA A 41 -4.71 -13.64 6.76
CA ALA A 41 -4.73 -14.81 7.63
C ALA A 41 -3.40 -15.58 7.67
N LYS A 42 -2.55 -15.45 6.63
CA LYS A 42 -1.21 -16.06 6.58
C LYS A 42 -0.17 -15.33 7.44
N VAL A 43 -0.44 -14.08 7.82
CA VAL A 43 0.46 -13.29 8.66
C VAL A 43 0.22 -13.63 10.13
N SER A 44 1.31 -13.87 10.87
CA SER A 44 1.26 -14.19 12.29
C SER A 44 0.46 -13.16 13.10
N PRO A 45 -0.48 -13.58 13.98
CA PRO A 45 -1.25 -12.68 14.83
C PRO A 45 -0.42 -11.67 15.65
N LYS A 46 0.80 -12.06 16.04
CA LYS A 46 1.71 -11.19 16.81
C LYS A 46 2.18 -9.98 15.99
N MET A 47 2.35 -10.12 14.67
CA MET A 47 2.78 -9.03 13.80
C MET A 47 1.73 -7.92 13.69
N TRP A 48 0.44 -8.25 13.79
CA TRP A 48 -0.63 -7.27 13.72
C TRP A 48 -0.71 -6.34 14.95
N LYS A 49 -0.11 -6.74 16.06
CA LYS A 49 -0.09 -5.97 17.33
C LYS A 49 1.21 -5.18 17.54
N ASP A 50 2.29 -5.56 16.86
CA ASP A 50 3.60 -4.96 17.04
C ASP A 50 3.70 -3.62 16.27
N PRO A 51 3.87 -2.48 16.97
CA PRO A 51 3.97 -1.17 16.32
C PRO A 51 5.26 -1.01 15.50
N SER A 52 6.30 -1.82 15.78
CA SER A 52 7.60 -1.73 15.10
C SER A 52 7.66 -2.49 13.77
N LYS A 53 6.70 -3.39 13.49
CA LYS A 53 6.71 -4.19 12.26
C LYS A 53 6.24 -3.38 11.06
N THR A 54 7.02 -3.50 9.99
CA THR A 54 6.76 -2.85 8.71
C THR A 54 5.93 -3.74 7.79
N PHE A 55 5.08 -3.10 6.99
CA PHE A 55 4.23 -3.74 6.00
C PHE A 55 4.42 -3.01 4.67
N LEU A 56 4.61 -3.76 3.59
CA LEU A 56 4.90 -3.21 2.26
C LEU A 56 3.97 -3.86 1.22
N ASP A 57 3.43 -3.02 0.34
CA ASP A 57 2.87 -3.44 -0.94
C ASP A 57 3.62 -2.70 -2.06
N PRO A 58 4.53 -3.37 -2.80
CA PRO A 58 5.39 -2.72 -3.79
C PRO A 58 4.67 -2.35 -5.09
N THR A 59 3.39 -2.71 -5.23
CA THR A 59 2.54 -2.40 -6.40
C THR A 59 1.12 -2.12 -5.93
N CYS A 60 0.97 -1.10 -5.09
CA CYS A 60 -0.19 -0.99 -4.21
C CYS A 60 -1.50 -0.57 -4.89
N GLY A 61 -1.45 -0.12 -6.15
CA GLY A 61 -2.62 0.31 -6.89
C GLY A 61 -3.40 1.38 -6.12
N ALA A 62 -4.72 1.21 -6.07
CA ALA A 62 -5.60 2.07 -5.27
C ALA A 62 -5.55 1.77 -3.76
N GLY A 63 -4.64 0.92 -3.29
CA GLY A 63 -4.37 0.66 -1.88
C GLY A 63 -5.24 -0.42 -1.23
N ASN A 64 -5.85 -1.35 -1.98
CA ASN A 64 -6.75 -2.35 -1.39
C ASN A 64 -6.07 -3.19 -0.29
N ILE A 65 -4.86 -3.69 -0.56
CA ILE A 65 -4.10 -4.49 0.40
C ILE A 65 -3.55 -3.59 1.53
N LEU A 66 -3.00 -2.41 1.21
CA LEU A 66 -2.50 -1.46 2.22
C LEU A 66 -3.58 -1.01 3.20
N VAL A 67 -4.78 -0.68 2.71
CA VAL A 67 -5.92 -0.30 3.54
C VAL A 67 -6.33 -1.47 4.45
N ALA A 68 -6.34 -2.70 3.93
CA ALA A 68 -6.63 -3.88 4.75
C ALA A 68 -5.57 -4.11 5.83
N MET A 69 -4.28 -3.98 5.52
CA MET A 69 -3.18 -4.05 6.50
C MET A 69 -3.34 -2.97 7.58
N LEU A 70 -3.59 -1.73 7.16
CA LEU A 70 -3.82 -0.59 8.06
C LEU A 70 -4.98 -0.87 9.03
N LEU A 71 -6.17 -1.18 8.50
CA LEU A 71 -7.35 -1.45 9.32
C LEU A 71 -7.12 -2.63 10.27
N LYS A 72 -6.47 -3.71 9.79
CA LYS A 72 -6.16 -4.87 10.62
C LYS A 72 -5.29 -4.50 11.82
N ARG A 73 -4.32 -3.61 11.64
CA ARG A 73 -3.45 -3.12 12.72
C ARG A 73 -4.19 -2.21 13.69
N LEU A 74 -5.02 -1.30 13.18
CA LEU A 74 -5.86 -0.44 14.02
C LEU A 74 -6.82 -1.27 14.89
N ASP A 75 -7.48 -2.27 14.29
CA ASP A 75 -8.36 -3.20 15.00
C ASP A 75 -7.62 -4.08 16.04
N ASN A 76 -6.29 -4.16 15.95
CA ASN A 76 -5.42 -4.86 16.91
C ASN A 76 -4.72 -3.89 17.90
N GLY A 77 -5.14 -2.62 17.94
CA GLY A 77 -4.71 -1.65 18.95
C GLY A 77 -3.45 -0.85 18.60
N VAL A 78 -2.88 -1.00 17.40
CA VAL A 78 -1.77 -0.15 16.94
C VAL A 78 -2.29 1.27 16.73
N SER A 79 -1.56 2.28 17.20
CA SER A 79 -1.97 3.68 17.04
C SER A 79 -2.00 4.10 15.57
N LYS A 80 -2.82 5.09 15.20
CA LYS A 80 -2.86 5.62 13.82
C LYS A 80 -1.48 6.10 13.35
N LYS A 81 -0.71 6.74 14.23
CA LYS A 81 0.63 7.24 13.94
C LYS A 81 1.58 6.08 13.64
N ASP A 82 1.63 5.07 14.50
CA ASP A 82 2.56 3.95 14.34
C ASP A 82 2.17 3.09 13.13
N ALA A 83 0.87 2.87 12.96
CA ALA A 83 0.33 2.09 11.85
C ALA A 83 0.72 2.68 10.49
N VAL A 84 0.59 4.00 10.31
CA VAL A 84 0.95 4.67 9.05
C VAL A 84 2.46 4.91 8.90
N SER A 85 3.18 5.08 10.01
CA SER A 85 4.65 5.26 9.99
C SER A 85 5.40 4.00 9.57
N THR A 86 4.77 2.83 9.69
CA THR A 86 5.35 1.52 9.33
C THR A 86 4.58 0.83 8.19
N LEU A 87 3.77 1.59 7.43
CA LEU A 87 3.05 1.12 6.26
C LEU A 87 3.66 1.77 5.01
N TYR A 88 4.12 0.94 4.07
CA TYR A 88 4.86 1.36 2.90
C TYR A 88 4.18 0.91 1.61
N GLY A 89 4.28 1.72 0.57
CA GLY A 89 3.74 1.36 -0.73
C GLY A 89 4.46 2.03 -1.89
N ILE A 90 4.48 1.34 -3.03
CA ILE A 90 4.96 1.89 -4.29
C ILE A 90 3.85 1.69 -5.32
N GLU A 91 3.56 2.71 -6.10
CA GLU A 91 2.60 2.65 -7.20
C GLU A 91 3.15 3.38 -8.42
N LEU A 92 2.98 2.78 -9.60
CA LEU A 92 3.49 3.36 -10.84
C LEU A 92 2.57 4.47 -11.37
N LEU A 93 1.25 4.33 -11.20
CA LEU A 93 0.26 5.26 -11.76
C LEU A 93 -0.15 6.34 -10.74
N PRO A 94 0.11 7.63 -11.00
CA PRO A 94 -0.23 8.71 -10.07
C PRO A 94 -1.72 8.77 -9.69
N SER A 95 -2.61 8.42 -10.63
CA SER A 95 -4.06 8.39 -10.40
C SER A 95 -4.46 7.35 -9.35
N ASN A 96 -3.84 6.17 -9.39
CA ASN A 96 -4.08 5.11 -8.40
C ASN A 96 -3.51 5.50 -7.04
N LEU A 97 -2.29 6.07 -7.04
CA LEU A 97 -1.66 6.53 -5.81
C LEU A 97 -2.49 7.60 -5.11
N LYS A 98 -3.08 8.54 -5.87
CA LYS A 98 -3.97 9.57 -5.32
C LYS A 98 -5.15 8.93 -4.56
N ILE A 99 -5.80 7.93 -5.16
CA ILE A 99 -6.90 7.19 -4.52
C ILE A 99 -6.40 6.45 -3.27
N CYS A 100 -5.24 5.81 -3.34
CA CYS A 100 -4.62 5.15 -2.20
C CYS A 100 -4.40 6.11 -1.03
N HIS A 101 -3.80 7.28 -1.30
CA HIS A 101 -3.58 8.35 -0.31
C HIS A 101 -4.90 8.84 0.29
N GLU A 102 -5.90 9.17 -0.53
CA GLU A 102 -7.21 9.64 -0.06
C GLU A 102 -7.87 8.62 0.87
N ARG A 103 -7.86 7.33 0.52
CA ARG A 103 -8.44 6.27 1.34
C ARG A 103 -7.73 6.12 2.68
N ILE A 104 -6.40 6.13 2.68
CA ILE A 104 -5.62 6.02 3.91
C ILE A 104 -5.84 7.25 4.79
N LEU A 105 -5.83 8.45 4.21
CA LEU A 105 -6.05 9.70 4.93
C LEU A 105 -7.47 9.83 5.49
N ASN A 106 -8.47 9.27 4.82
CA ASN A 106 -9.84 9.20 5.37
C ASN A 106 -9.90 8.33 6.63
N ILE A 107 -9.01 7.34 6.77
CA ILE A 107 -8.93 6.47 7.95
C ILE A 107 -8.10 7.12 9.07
N VAL A 108 -6.89 7.60 8.75
CA VAL A 108 -5.94 8.09 9.76
C VAL A 108 -6.09 9.58 10.08
N GLY A 109 -6.63 10.37 9.15
CA GLY A 109 -6.79 11.82 9.23
C GLY A 109 -5.67 12.61 8.54
N LYS A 110 -6.01 13.80 8.03
CA LYS A 110 -5.10 14.67 7.24
C LYS A 110 -3.81 15.07 7.95
N ARG A 111 -3.78 15.09 9.29
CA ARG A 111 -2.56 15.41 10.06
C ARG A 111 -1.38 14.46 9.78
N TYR A 112 -1.64 13.28 9.21
CA TYR A 112 -0.60 12.31 8.86
C TYR A 112 -0.23 12.32 7.37
N GLU A 113 -0.72 13.29 6.58
CA GLU A 113 -0.45 13.39 5.14
C GLU A 113 1.05 13.40 4.81
N GLY A 114 1.87 14.08 5.61
CA GLY A 114 3.32 14.05 5.44
C GLY A 114 3.92 12.64 5.55
N ILE A 115 3.43 11.82 6.48
CA ILE A 115 3.89 10.43 6.65
C ILE A 115 3.40 9.57 5.50
N VAL A 116 2.11 9.70 5.12
CA VAL A 116 1.51 8.95 4.01
C VAL A 116 2.25 9.21 2.70
N LYS A 117 2.50 10.47 2.35
CA LYS A 117 3.21 10.82 1.11
C LYS A 117 4.68 10.41 1.11
N LYS A 118 5.32 10.37 2.29
CA LYS A 118 6.70 9.90 2.43
C LYS A 118 6.79 8.37 2.26
N ASN A 119 5.85 7.62 2.84
CA ASN A 119 5.93 6.16 2.89
C ASN A 119 5.20 5.47 1.73
N ILE A 120 4.32 6.17 1.00
CA ILE A 120 3.56 5.60 -0.11
C ILE A 120 3.80 6.47 -1.33
N VAL A 121 4.65 5.99 -2.23
CA VAL A 121 5.31 6.83 -3.24
C VAL A 121 4.90 6.45 -4.66
N CYS A 122 4.96 7.44 -5.56
CA CYS A 122 4.79 7.20 -6.99
C CYS A 122 6.16 6.85 -7.59
N SER A 123 6.40 5.59 -7.91
CA SER A 123 7.67 5.18 -8.51
C SER A 123 7.57 3.86 -9.26
N ASP A 124 8.62 3.59 -10.02
CA ASP A 124 8.92 2.26 -10.52
C ASP A 124 9.65 1.50 -9.40
N VAL A 125 9.12 0.35 -8.98
CA VAL A 125 9.70 -0.48 -7.92
C VAL A 125 11.15 -0.86 -8.22
N PHE A 126 11.54 -1.00 -9.48
CA PHE A 126 12.91 -1.32 -9.86
C PHE A 126 13.86 -0.14 -9.71
N LYS A 127 13.33 1.09 -9.69
CA LYS A 127 14.08 2.35 -9.51
C LYS A 127 14.03 2.90 -8.09
N TRP A 128 13.35 2.20 -7.18
CA TRP A 128 13.24 2.58 -5.78
C TRP A 128 14.13 1.68 -4.91
N ASN A 129 14.97 2.30 -4.08
CA ASN A 129 15.75 1.62 -3.06
C ASN A 129 14.83 1.32 -1.86
N LEU A 130 14.51 0.04 -1.65
CA LEU A 130 13.65 -0.42 -0.56
C LEU A 130 14.33 -0.35 0.82
N GLU A 131 15.66 -0.42 0.88
CA GLU A 131 16.41 -0.40 2.13
C GLU A 131 16.53 1.03 2.69
N GLU A 132 16.83 1.98 1.82
CA GLU A 132 16.98 3.40 2.19
C GLU A 132 15.69 4.22 1.98
N TRP A 133 14.67 3.60 1.39
CA TRP A 133 13.39 4.22 1.06
C TRP A 133 13.52 5.54 0.28
N ARG A 134 14.26 5.50 -0.83
CA ARG A 134 14.49 6.63 -1.75
C ARG A 134 14.69 6.13 -3.19
N PRO A 135 14.63 6.99 -4.22
CA PRO A 135 15.08 6.61 -5.55
C PRO A 135 16.55 6.18 -5.56
N TYR A 136 16.89 5.21 -6.39
CA TYR A 136 18.28 4.97 -6.75
C TYR A 136 18.85 6.15 -7.54
N THR A 137 20.11 6.47 -7.31
CA THR A 137 20.89 7.34 -8.17
C THR A 137 21.19 6.64 -9.49
N LYS A 138 21.52 7.42 -10.53
CA LYS A 138 21.94 6.85 -11.82
C LYS A 138 23.13 5.90 -11.68
N LYS A 139 24.11 6.24 -10.84
CA LYS A 139 25.28 5.39 -10.58
C LYS A 139 24.87 4.04 -10.00
N GLU A 140 23.99 4.05 -8.99
CA GLU A 140 23.48 2.81 -8.36
C GLU A 140 22.67 1.96 -9.35
N LEU A 141 21.87 2.57 -10.23
CA LEU A 141 21.15 1.84 -11.27
C LEU A 141 22.11 1.19 -12.29
N ILE A 142 23.17 1.89 -12.70
CA ILE A 142 24.20 1.34 -13.60
C ILE A 142 24.90 0.16 -12.92
N GLU A 143 25.25 0.27 -11.64
CA GLU A 143 25.91 -0.79 -10.90
C GLU A 143 25.00 -2.01 -10.72
N LYS A 144 23.71 -1.78 -10.44
CA LYS A 144 22.75 -2.84 -10.16
C LYS A 144 22.26 -3.59 -11.41
N TYR A 145 21.99 -2.85 -12.49
CA TYR A 145 21.34 -3.42 -13.69
C TYR A 145 22.17 -3.26 -14.96
N GLY A 146 23.28 -2.51 -14.93
CA GLY A 146 24.09 -2.17 -16.10
C GLY A 146 23.61 -0.90 -16.82
N LYS A 147 24.47 -0.35 -17.69
CA LYS A 147 24.23 0.93 -18.41
C LYS A 147 22.93 0.99 -19.23
N LYS A 148 22.37 -0.16 -19.62
CA LYS A 148 21.15 -0.23 -20.45
C LYS A 148 19.88 0.15 -19.68
N TYR A 149 19.92 0.14 -18.34
CA TYR A 149 18.73 0.26 -17.49
C TYR A 149 18.81 1.45 -16.50
N ALA A 150 19.72 2.39 -16.74
CA ALA A 150 20.00 3.54 -15.87
C ALA A 150 19.82 4.90 -16.54
#